data_AF-A0A846CF14-F1
#
_entry.id   AF-A0A846CF14-F1
#
_cell.length_a   1.000
_cell.length_b   1.000
_cell.length_c   1.000
_cell.angle_alpha   90.00
_cell.angle_beta   90.00
_cell.angle_gamma   90.00
#
_symmetry.space_group_name_H-M   'P 1'
#
loop_
_entity.id
_entity.type
_entity.pdbx_description
1 polymer ?
#
loop_
_entity_poly.entity_id
_entity_poly.type
_entity_poly.pdbx_seq_one_letter_code
_entity_poly.pdbx_strand_id
1 'polypeptide(L)'
;MAEDAGHEQWYLFDIEQLNCTRDVPWLFGVTHQPVRDFVYQLIGALLRVSDDRIRIIFPLVLESTGKVFFKHLVPLVDRCGYNQSLRYFASFHQEIEMNHNIYQDEKEELHNIEFDDNIYQEAVALIQRCFDSFEYLADHLEHQRIIFGNT
;
A
#
# COMPACT_ATOMS: atom_id res chain seq x y z
N MET A 1 12.08 15.47 0.49
CA MET A 1 10.94 15.97 1.29
C MET A 1 9.72 16.40 0.47
N ALA A 2 9.70 16.26 -0.87
CA ALA A 2 8.53 16.58 -1.71
C ALA A 2 7.70 15.35 -2.15
N GLU A 3 8.20 14.14 -1.88
CA GLU A 3 7.69 12.86 -2.40
C GLU A 3 6.44 12.38 -1.65
N ASP A 4 6.50 12.29 -0.32
CA ASP A 4 5.36 11.91 0.53
C ASP A 4 4.28 13.00 0.65
N ALA A 5 4.58 14.23 0.22
CA ALA A 5 3.64 15.35 0.34
C ALA A 5 2.48 15.27 -0.67
N GLY A 6 2.63 14.49 -1.74
CA GLY A 6 1.63 14.33 -2.80
C GLY A 6 0.58 13.26 -2.51
N HIS A 7 0.98 12.10 -1.98
CA HIS A 7 0.12 10.93 -1.87
C HIS A 7 -1.17 11.19 -1.09
N GLU A 8 -1.06 11.77 0.10
CA GLU A 8 -2.24 12.12 0.91
C GLU A 8 -3.14 13.12 0.17
N GLN A 9 -2.58 14.15 -0.45
CA GLN A 9 -3.35 15.19 -1.14
C GLN A 9 -4.06 14.63 -2.37
N TRP A 10 -3.41 13.76 -3.14
CA TRP A 10 -3.99 13.11 -4.30
C TRP A 10 -5.07 12.13 -3.88
N TYR A 11 -4.85 11.37 -2.80
CA TYR A 11 -5.85 10.45 -2.28
C TYR A 11 -7.09 11.22 -1.80
N LEU A 12 -6.90 12.28 -1.01
CA LEU A 12 -8.01 13.12 -0.54
C LEU A 12 -8.74 13.81 -1.69
N PHE A 13 -8.03 14.21 -2.74
CA PHE A 13 -8.62 14.74 -3.97
C PHE A 13 -9.50 13.69 -4.63
N ASP A 14 -9.02 12.46 -4.81
CA ASP A 14 -9.79 11.37 -5.44
C ASP A 14 -11.04 11.02 -4.64
N ILE A 15 -10.92 10.94 -3.31
CA ILE A 15 -12.04 10.67 -2.41
C ILE A 15 -13.13 11.74 -2.54
N GLU A 16 -12.75 13.01 -2.72
CA GLU A 16 -13.68 14.10 -2.99
C GLU A 16 -14.33 13.97 -4.38
N GLN A 17 -13.56 13.67 -5.43
CA GLN A 17 -14.09 13.46 -6.79
C GLN A 17 -15.06 12.27 -6.86
N LEU A 18 -14.81 11.22 -6.09
CA LEU A 18 -15.65 10.03 -5.98
C LEU A 18 -16.84 10.23 -5.02
N ASN A 19 -17.02 11.41 -4.44
CA ASN A 19 -18.06 11.73 -3.45
C ASN A 19 -18.10 10.72 -2.28
N CYS A 20 -16.93 10.26 -1.84
CA CYS A 20 -16.81 9.30 -0.75
C CYS A 20 -16.82 10.02 0.62
N THR A 21 -17.43 9.37 1.61
CA THR A 21 -17.51 9.86 2.99
C THR A 21 -16.14 9.84 3.66
N ARG A 22 -15.83 10.88 4.45
CA ARG A 22 -14.57 11.05 5.21
C ARG A 22 -14.76 11.20 6.71
N ASP A 23 -15.91 10.79 7.25
CA ASP A 23 -16.21 10.99 8.65
C ASP A 23 -15.60 9.90 9.55
N VAL A 24 -15.30 10.28 10.79
CA VAL A 24 -14.71 9.38 11.80
C VAL A 24 -15.63 8.19 12.10
N PRO A 25 -16.97 8.36 12.27
CA PRO A 25 -17.87 7.22 12.47
C PRO A 25 -17.82 6.18 11.35
N TRP A 26 -17.71 6.61 10.10
CA TRP A 26 -17.59 5.75 8.92
C TRP A 26 -16.25 5.01 8.94
N LEU A 27 -15.14 5.73 9.17
CA LEU A 27 -13.80 5.15 9.24
C LEU A 27 -13.66 4.12 10.38
N PHE A 28 -14.28 4.37 11.53
CA PHE A 28 -14.26 3.48 12.70
C PHE A 28 -15.46 2.52 12.77
N GLY A 29 -16.35 2.55 11.77
CA GLY A 29 -17.48 1.65 11.65
C GLY A 29 -17.07 0.20 11.38
N VAL A 30 -18.03 -0.72 11.52
CA VAL A 30 -17.81 -2.16 11.33
C VAL A 30 -17.37 -2.48 9.89
N THR A 31 -17.91 -1.78 8.89
CA THR A 31 -17.57 -1.98 7.47
C THR A 31 -16.07 -1.86 7.19
N HIS A 32 -15.38 -0.92 7.85
CA HIS A 32 -13.95 -0.67 7.66
C HIS A 32 -13.07 -1.35 8.70
N GLN A 33 -13.65 -2.15 9.60
CA GLN A 33 -12.87 -2.89 10.59
C GLN A 33 -11.77 -3.76 9.95
N PRO A 34 -12.01 -4.52 8.86
CA PRO A 34 -10.94 -5.32 8.24
C PRO A 34 -9.76 -4.49 7.74
N VAL A 35 -10.02 -3.27 7.23
CA VAL A 35 -8.96 -2.34 6.79
C VAL A 35 -8.15 -1.85 7.99
N ARG A 36 -8.80 -1.52 9.11
CA ARG A 36 -8.09 -1.11 10.32
C ARG A 36 -7.28 -2.26 10.92
N ASP A 37 -7.85 -3.46 10.97
CA ASP A 37 -7.19 -4.66 11.48
C ASP A 37 -5.96 -4.98 10.63
N PHE A 38 -6.07 -4.90 9.30
CA PHE A 38 -4.94 -4.99 8.37
C PHE A 38 -3.83 -3.97 8.68
N VAL A 39 -4.18 -2.69 8.84
CA VAL A 39 -3.19 -1.63 9.15
C VAL A 39 -2.50 -1.91 10.49
N TYR A 40 -3.25 -2.34 11.52
CA TYR A 40 -2.66 -2.70 12.81
C TYR A 40 -1.80 -3.95 12.75
N GLN A 41 -2.13 -4.93 11.91
CA GLN A 41 -1.28 -6.10 11.67
C GLN A 41 0.06 -5.69 11.03
N LEU A 42 0.04 -4.81 10.03
CA LEU A 42 1.25 -4.27 9.41
C LEU A 42 2.14 -3.51 10.42
N ILE A 43 1.54 -2.59 11.18
CA ILE A 43 2.25 -1.84 12.23
C ILE A 43 2.81 -2.81 13.28
N GLY A 44 2.01 -3.78 13.71
CA GLY A 44 2.43 -4.80 14.66
C GLY A 44 3.57 -5.68 14.14
N ALA A 45 3.58 -6.00 12.85
CA ALA A 45 4.66 -6.77 12.22
C ALA A 45 5.98 -5.98 12.20
N LEU A 46 5.91 -4.66 11.93
CA LEU A 46 7.04 -3.74 11.96
C LEU A 46 7.57 -3.53 13.39
N LEU A 47 6.70 -3.31 14.37
CA LEU A 47 7.11 -3.03 15.76
C LEU A 47 7.78 -4.24 16.46
N ARG A 48 7.63 -5.44 15.91
CA ARG A 48 8.24 -6.67 16.45
C ARG A 48 9.67 -6.90 16.00
N VAL A 49 10.17 -6.15 15.02
CA VAL A 49 11.50 -6.41 14.48
C VAL A 49 12.60 -5.94 15.43
N SER A 50 13.66 -6.74 15.52
CA SER A 50 14.76 -6.53 16.46
C SER A 50 15.84 -5.56 15.97
N ASP A 51 15.93 -5.35 14.66
CA ASP A 51 17.02 -4.61 14.00
C ASP A 51 16.49 -3.56 13.01
N ASP A 52 17.11 -2.38 13.01
CA ASP A 52 16.71 -1.25 12.15
C ASP A 52 16.90 -1.55 10.66
N ARG A 53 17.87 -2.39 10.29
CA ARG A 53 18.06 -2.82 8.90
C ARG A 53 16.85 -3.58 8.37
N ILE A 54 16.17 -4.32 9.24
CA ILE A 54 14.94 -5.04 8.88
C ILE A 54 13.78 -4.05 8.67
N ARG A 55 13.76 -2.92 9.38
CA ARG A 55 12.70 -1.91 9.22
C ARG A 55 12.65 -1.31 7.82
N ILE A 56 13.81 -1.20 7.15
CA ILE A 56 13.90 -0.73 5.76
C ILE A 56 13.16 -1.66 4.79
N ILE A 57 13.02 -2.94 5.13
CA ILE A 57 12.28 -3.90 4.29
C ILE A 57 10.78 -3.58 4.23
N PHE A 58 10.24 -2.97 5.28
CA PHE A 58 8.81 -2.65 5.35
C PHE A 58 8.34 -1.73 4.21
N PRO A 59 8.92 -0.53 3.98
CA PRO A 59 8.56 0.30 2.83
C PRO A 59 8.81 -0.41 1.50
N LEU A 60 9.88 -1.20 1.37
CA LEU A 60 10.16 -1.97 0.14
C LEU A 60 9.05 -2.98 -0.18
N VAL A 61 8.46 -3.62 0.84
CA VAL A 61 7.30 -4.51 0.67
C VAL A 61 6.06 -3.72 0.23
N LEU A 62 5.79 -2.57 0.87
CA LEU A 62 4.64 -1.73 0.51
C LEU A 62 4.74 -1.20 -0.92
N GLU A 63 5.90 -0.69 -1.32
CA GLU A 63 6.16 -0.20 -2.68
C GLU A 63 6.06 -1.33 -3.71
N SER A 64 6.65 -2.49 -3.42
CA SER A 64 6.59 -3.64 -4.33
C SER A 64 5.16 -4.11 -4.55
N THR A 65 4.35 -4.16 -3.49
CA THR A 65 2.92 -4.47 -3.58
C THR A 65 2.16 -3.37 -4.33
N GLY A 66 2.44 -2.10 -4.04
CA GLY A 66 1.86 -0.94 -4.72
C GLY A 66 2.09 -0.98 -6.23
N LYS A 67 3.31 -1.27 -6.69
CA LYS A 67 3.62 -1.41 -8.13
C LYS A 67 2.75 -2.44 -8.83
N VAL A 68 2.57 -3.61 -8.22
CA VAL A 68 1.73 -4.67 -8.80
C VAL A 68 0.28 -4.22 -8.81
N PHE A 69 -0.21 -3.64 -7.71
CA PHE A 69 -1.56 -3.12 -7.61
C PHE A 69 -1.86 -2.05 -8.66
N PHE A 70 -1.03 -1.00 -8.77
CA PHE A 70 -1.23 0.10 -9.71
C PHE A 70 -1.10 -0.33 -11.18
N LYS A 71 -0.28 -1.34 -11.48
CA LYS A 71 -0.21 -1.96 -12.83
C LYS A 71 -1.57 -2.50 -13.29
N HIS A 72 -2.42 -2.92 -12.37
CA HIS A 72 -3.77 -3.42 -12.67
C HIS A 72 -4.86 -2.36 -12.49
N LEU A 73 -4.72 -1.50 -11.47
CA LEU A 73 -5.70 -0.48 -11.15
C LEU A 73 -5.77 0.63 -12.21
N VAL A 74 -4.63 1.18 -12.65
CA VAL A 74 -4.63 2.32 -13.58
C VAL A 74 -5.36 1.99 -14.90
N PRO A 75 -5.13 0.84 -15.55
CA PRO A 75 -5.92 0.45 -16.72
C PRO A 75 -7.42 0.28 -16.43
N LEU A 76 -7.80 -0.14 -15.22
CA LEU A 76 -9.21 -0.26 -14.83
C LEU A 76 -9.85 1.13 -14.72
N VAL A 77 -9.21 2.06 -14.01
CA VAL A 77 -9.66 3.44 -13.85
C VAL A 77 -9.81 4.15 -15.20
N ASP A 78 -8.88 3.90 -16.13
CA ASP A 78 -8.94 4.42 -17.50
C ASP A 78 -10.12 3.87 -18.29
N ARG A 79 -10.38 2.56 -18.24
CA ARG A 79 -11.58 1.98 -18.89
C ARG A 79 -12.89 2.50 -18.32
N CYS A 80 -12.90 2.91 -17.06
CA CYS A 80 -14.06 3.53 -16.42
C CYS A 80 -14.19 5.04 -16.74
N GLY A 81 -13.27 5.63 -17.50
CA GLY A 81 -13.30 7.03 -17.90
C GLY A 81 -12.85 8.02 -16.84
N TYR A 82 -12.21 7.54 -15.77
CA TYR A 82 -11.80 8.37 -14.62
C TYR A 82 -10.33 8.81 -14.63
N ASN A 83 -9.55 8.41 -15.64
CA ASN A 83 -8.11 8.64 -15.67
C ASN A 83 -7.72 10.14 -15.66
N GLN A 84 -8.55 11.02 -16.21
CA GLN A 84 -8.31 12.46 -16.21
C GLN A 84 -8.91 13.18 -15.00
N SER A 85 -9.83 12.53 -14.27
CA SER A 85 -10.54 13.11 -13.13
C SER A 85 -9.93 12.71 -11.79
N LEU A 86 -9.07 11.69 -11.75
CA LEU A 86 -8.41 11.21 -10.55
C LEU A 86 -6.90 11.44 -10.65
N ARG A 87 -6.22 11.41 -9.51
CA ARG A 87 -4.79 11.64 -9.34
C ARG A 87 -4.11 10.45 -8.70
N TYR A 88 -4.58 9.99 -7.55
CA TYR A 88 -3.94 8.93 -6.78
C TYR A 88 -4.13 7.55 -7.41
N PHE A 89 -5.37 7.26 -7.84
CA PHE A 89 -5.73 5.98 -8.43
C PHE A 89 -5.50 5.90 -9.95
N ALA A 90 -5.10 7.02 -10.58
CA ALA A 90 -4.95 7.18 -12.02
C ALA A 90 -3.48 7.22 -12.47
N SER A 91 -3.28 7.35 -13.79
CA SER A 91 -1.94 7.44 -14.40
C SER A 91 -1.05 8.55 -13.83
N PHE A 92 -1.64 9.65 -13.36
CA PHE A 92 -0.90 10.77 -12.79
C PHE A 92 0.07 10.36 -11.67
N HIS A 93 -0.39 9.58 -10.70
CA HIS A 93 0.47 9.08 -9.62
C HIS A 93 1.58 8.17 -10.15
N GLN A 94 1.22 7.20 -11.01
CA GLN A 94 2.18 6.27 -11.61
C GLN A 94 3.27 6.99 -12.43
N GLU A 95 2.90 8.02 -13.19
CA GLU A 95 3.84 8.82 -13.98
C GLU A 95 4.84 9.58 -13.10
N ILE A 96 4.40 10.10 -11.95
CA ILE A 96 5.30 10.76 -11.00
C ILE A 96 6.25 9.74 -10.36
N GLU A 97 5.75 8.58 -9.91
CA GLU A 97 6.59 7.51 -9.37
C GLU A 97 7.61 6.99 -10.38
N MET A 98 7.25 6.86 -11.66
CA MET A 98 8.17 6.40 -12.71
C MET A 98 9.24 7.45 -13.08
N ASN A 99 8.92 8.74 -12.97
CA ASN A 99 9.85 9.84 -13.23
C ASN A 99 10.77 10.13 -12.03
N HIS A 100 10.40 9.68 -10.84
CA HIS A 100 11.25 9.69 -9.67
C HIS A 100 12.18 8.46 -9.70
N ASN A 101 13.45 8.67 -10.06
CA ASN A 101 14.53 7.67 -10.11
C ASN A 101 14.92 7.05 -8.74
N ILE A 102 14.03 7.03 -7.76
CA ILE A 102 14.24 6.46 -6.42
C ILE A 102 14.66 4.98 -6.53
N TYR A 103 14.18 4.28 -7.56
CA TYR A 103 14.56 2.90 -7.83
C TYR A 103 15.96 2.69 -8.41
N GLN A 104 16.69 3.73 -8.80
CA GLN A 104 18.05 3.60 -9.34
C GLN A 104 19.10 4.07 -8.34
N ASP A 105 18.89 5.20 -7.66
CA ASP A 105 19.93 5.79 -6.82
C ASP A 105 19.98 5.18 -5.38
N GLU A 106 18.85 4.75 -4.81
CA GLU A 106 18.83 4.16 -3.45
C GLU A 106 19.26 2.68 -3.41
N LYS A 107 19.28 2.00 -4.56
CA LYS A 107 19.60 0.57 -4.60
C LYS A 107 21.06 0.27 -4.24
N GLU A 108 22.00 1.15 -4.59
CA GLU A 108 23.42 0.88 -4.35
C GLU A 108 23.76 0.81 -2.85
N GLU A 109 23.17 1.68 -2.03
CA GLU A 109 23.38 1.66 -0.57
C GLU A 109 22.70 0.45 0.07
N LEU A 110 21.49 0.09 -0.40
CA LEU A 110 20.75 -1.09 0.07
C LEU A 110 21.49 -2.40 -0.24
N HIS A 111 22.20 -2.47 -1.38
CA HIS A 111 22.98 -3.66 -1.76
C HIS A 111 24.17 -3.94 -0.84
N ASN A 112 24.63 -2.94 -0.08
CA ASN A 112 25.73 -3.09 0.87
C ASN A 112 25.25 -3.48 2.28
N ILE A 113 23.94 -3.62 2.50
CA ILE A 113 23.41 -4.06 3.78
C ILE A 113 23.64 -5.57 3.93
N GLU A 114 24.50 -5.94 4.87
CA GLU A 114 24.77 -7.34 5.19
C GLU A 114 23.84 -7.86 6.28
N PHE A 115 23.30 -9.06 6.06
CA PHE A 115 22.55 -9.83 7.05
C PHE A 115 23.33 -11.06 7.45
N ASP A 116 23.43 -11.31 8.75
CA ASP A 116 23.70 -12.65 9.24
C ASP A 116 22.44 -13.53 9.11
N ASP A 117 22.59 -14.83 9.34
CA ASP A 117 21.51 -15.79 9.18
C ASP A 117 20.28 -15.44 10.03
N ASN A 118 20.45 -14.93 11.26
CA ASN A 118 19.34 -14.63 12.14
C ASN A 118 18.54 -13.44 11.62
N ILE A 119 19.23 -12.37 11.23
CA ILE A 119 18.62 -11.16 10.68
C ILE A 119 17.95 -11.46 9.35
N TYR A 120 18.57 -12.30 8.52
CA TYR A 120 17.97 -12.73 7.27
C TYR A 120 16.66 -13.50 7.49
N GLN A 121 16.63 -14.46 8.42
CA GLN A 121 15.41 -15.20 8.73
C GLN A 121 14.32 -14.28 9.31
N GLU A 122 14.68 -13.32 10.15
CA GLU A 122 13.73 -12.36 10.69
C GLU A 122 13.19 -11.41 9.61
N ALA A 123 14.03 -10.98 8.67
CA ALA A 123 13.67 -10.22 7.49
C ALA A 123 12.64 -10.97 6.62
N VAL A 124 12.92 -12.24 6.30
CA VAL A 124 11.97 -13.10 5.57
C VAL A 124 10.65 -13.23 6.35
N ALA A 125 10.73 -13.41 7.67
CA ALA A 125 9.54 -13.51 8.50
C ALA A 125 8.72 -12.19 8.54
N LEU A 126 9.37 -11.02 8.49
CA LEU A 126 8.67 -9.73 8.34
C LEU A 126 7.91 -9.69 7.02
N ILE A 127 8.58 -10.03 5.91
CA ILE A 127 7.97 -10.06 4.57
C ILE A 127 6.74 -10.96 4.57
N GLN A 128 6.86 -12.17 5.12
CA GLN A 128 5.75 -13.11 5.20
C GLN A 128 4.57 -12.53 5.99
N ARG A 129 4.81 -11.96 7.17
CA ARG A 129 3.73 -11.35 7.99
C ARG A 129 3.03 -10.20 7.26
N CYS A 130 3.77 -9.41 6.49
CA CYS A 130 3.18 -8.36 5.68
C CYS A 130 2.27 -8.94 4.60
N PHE A 131 2.71 -9.97 3.87
CA PHE A 131 1.89 -10.63 2.86
C PHE A 131 0.68 -11.38 3.45
N ASP A 132 0.82 -12.04 4.60
CA ASP A 132 -0.30 -12.64 5.33
C ASP A 132 -1.37 -11.58 5.67
N SER A 133 -0.94 -10.36 6.01
CA SER A 133 -1.85 -9.24 6.26
C SER A 133 -2.56 -8.78 4.98
N PHE A 134 -1.84 -8.71 3.85
CA PHE A 134 -2.44 -8.40 2.55
C PHE A 134 -3.44 -9.47 2.10
N GLU A 135 -3.13 -10.75 2.29
CA GLU A 135 -4.04 -11.87 2.02
C GLU A 135 -5.29 -11.78 2.89
N TYR A 136 -5.13 -11.53 4.20
CA TYR A 136 -6.25 -11.27 5.11
C TYR A 136 -7.18 -10.17 4.58
N LEU A 137 -6.62 -9.04 4.13
CA LEU A 137 -7.42 -7.94 3.58
C LEU A 137 -8.11 -8.35 2.27
N ALA A 138 -7.38 -9.00 1.36
CA ALA A 138 -7.90 -9.43 0.06
C ALA A 138 -9.07 -10.41 0.22
N ASP A 139 -8.94 -11.39 1.12
CA ASP A 139 -10.01 -12.33 1.45
C ASP A 139 -11.24 -11.57 1.95
N HIS A 140 -11.09 -10.61 2.86
CA HIS A 140 -12.23 -9.85 3.37
C HIS A 140 -12.92 -9.02 2.29
N LEU A 141 -12.15 -8.38 1.40
CA LEU A 141 -12.71 -7.61 0.29
C LEU A 141 -13.48 -8.50 -0.69
N GLU A 142 -12.97 -9.69 -1.00
CA GLU A 142 -13.66 -10.65 -1.88
C GLU A 142 -14.94 -11.20 -1.23
N HIS A 143 -14.90 -11.52 0.07
CA HIS A 143 -16.10 -11.94 0.80
C HIS A 143 -17.16 -10.84 0.83
N GLN A 144 -16.78 -9.57 1.03
CA GLN A 144 -17.73 -8.45 0.94
C GLN A 144 -18.29 -8.30 -0.47
N ARG A 145 -17.48 -8.47 -1.53
CA ARG A 145 -17.96 -8.46 -2.93
C ARG A 145 -19.01 -9.53 -3.19
N ILE A 146 -18.82 -10.74 -2.66
CA ILE A 146 -19.80 -11.83 -2.81
C ILE A 146 -21.12 -11.51 -2.10
N ILE A 147 -21.05 -10.87 -0.93
CA ILE A 147 -22.22 -10.54 -0.11
C ILE A 147 -23.02 -9.36 -0.69
N PHE A 148 -22.36 -8.33 -1.21
CA PHE A 148 -22.99 -7.08 -1.65
C PHE A 148 -23.03 -6.90 -3.18
N GLY A 149 -22.36 -7.74 -3.97
CA GLY A 149 -22.30 -7.65 -5.43
C GLY A 149 -23.39 -8.41 -6.20
N ASN A 150 -24.40 -8.95 -5.49
CA ASN A 150 -25.58 -9.62 -6.08
C ASN A 150 -26.87 -8.77 -6.03
N THR A 151 -26.74 -7.46 -5.77
CA THR A 151 -27.87 -6.49 -5.82
C THR A 151 -27.80 -5.62 -7.06
#